data_AF-A0A9D5PHY1-F1
#
_entry.id   AF-A0A9D5PHY1-F1
#
_cell.length_a   1.000
_cell.length_b   1.000
_cell.length_c   1.000
_cell.angle_alpha   90.00
_cell.angle_beta   90.00
_cell.angle_gamma   90.00
#
_symmetry.space_group_name_H-M   'P 1'
#
loop_
_entity.id
_entity.type
_entity.pdbx_description
1 polymer ?
#
loop_
_entity_poly.entity_id
_entity_poly.type
_entity_poly.pdbx_seq_one_letter_code
_entity_poly.pdbx_strand_id
1 'polypeptide(L)'
;MKKPILMFAMLAVCASAAAQSQRHVRSYDRSGNEKYEAKHFQDAEMDYRRALNISPSDSVARFNLATTLIRQQDQAKLAEADSILNGLIMESEQQGNRSLSARSLYQKGEIAMMSQQYEQAANAFKESLKRNPSDDDARFNYLLAKKQLEKQQNQDKQDKDQQQQKQDQQKQQQQQQEQKQQQDQQQQQQDQQQQQQQNQEQQQQNQQKMSQDQQQSILEQNEREEKETQAKVMRRQLDKNNEKKREMEIRRMNGTLKDW
;
A
#
# COMPACT_ATOMS: atom_id res chain seq x y z
N MET A 1 -63.72 -8.87 12.24
CA MET A 1 -62.70 -9.94 12.26
C MET A 1 -61.76 -10.00 11.03
N LYS A 2 -61.92 -9.15 9.99
CA LYS A 2 -61.07 -9.21 8.76
C LYS A 2 -59.73 -8.45 8.83
N LYS A 3 -59.58 -7.50 9.76
CA LYS A 3 -58.35 -6.68 9.95
C LYS A 3 -57.09 -7.48 10.34
N PRO A 4 -57.12 -8.48 11.24
CA PRO A 4 -55.92 -9.26 11.57
C PRO A 4 -55.48 -10.18 10.42
N ILE A 5 -56.42 -10.75 9.65
CA ILE A 5 -56.11 -11.61 8.50
C ILE A 5 -55.41 -10.80 7.39
N LEU A 6 -55.86 -9.56 7.14
CA LEU A 6 -55.23 -8.67 6.17
C LEU A 6 -53.81 -8.25 6.61
N MET A 7 -53.60 -7.99 7.91
CA MET A 7 -52.26 -7.71 8.46
C MET A 7 -51.32 -8.92 8.37
N PHE A 8 -51.79 -10.12 8.69
CA PHE A 8 -50.99 -11.35 8.56
C PHE A 8 -50.63 -11.66 7.09
N ALA A 9 -51.57 -11.44 6.16
CA ALA A 9 -51.31 -11.60 4.73
C ALA A 9 -50.28 -10.56 4.22
N MET A 10 -50.37 -9.31 4.66
CA MET A 10 -49.40 -8.26 4.32
C MET A 10 -48.00 -8.58 4.89
N LEU A 11 -47.93 -9.08 6.13
CA LEU A 11 -46.67 -9.49 6.76
C LEU A 11 -46.00 -10.65 6.01
N ALA A 12 -46.78 -11.63 5.55
CA ALA A 12 -46.28 -12.77 4.78
C ALA A 12 -45.73 -12.36 3.40
N VAL A 13 -46.41 -11.42 2.71
CA VAL A 13 -45.92 -10.86 1.44
C VAL A 13 -44.60 -10.11 1.64
N CYS A 14 -44.49 -9.26 2.68
CA CYS A 14 -43.24 -8.56 3.01
C CYS A 14 -42.08 -9.53 3.34
N ALA A 15 -42.35 -10.61 4.07
CA ALA A 15 -41.33 -11.61 4.41
C ALA A 15 -40.79 -12.35 3.17
N SER A 16 -41.67 -12.68 2.22
CA SER A 16 -41.26 -13.34 0.97
C SER A 16 -40.41 -12.43 0.07
N ALA A 17 -40.76 -11.14 -0.03
CA ALA A 17 -39.98 -10.14 -0.76
C ALA A 17 -38.59 -9.92 -0.13
N ALA A 18 -38.52 -9.85 1.21
CA ALA A 18 -37.25 -9.75 1.93
C ALA A 18 -36.36 -10.98 1.71
N ALA A 19 -36.95 -12.18 1.72
CA ALA A 19 -36.21 -13.43 1.46
C ALA A 19 -35.68 -13.51 0.01
N GLN A 20 -36.45 -13.06 -0.97
CA GLN A 20 -36.01 -12.98 -2.37
C GLN A 20 -34.88 -11.96 -2.55
N SER A 21 -35.02 -10.78 -1.97
CA SER A 21 -33.98 -9.74 -1.96
C SER A 21 -32.65 -10.26 -1.40
N GLN A 22 -32.69 -10.94 -0.25
CA GLN A 22 -31.50 -11.56 0.37
C GLN A 22 -30.87 -12.67 -0.50
N ARG A 23 -31.67 -13.42 -1.26
CA ARG A 23 -31.13 -14.40 -2.23
C ARG A 23 -30.39 -13.71 -3.37
N HIS A 24 -30.92 -12.60 -3.89
CA HIS A 24 -30.25 -11.84 -4.95
C HIS A 24 -28.93 -11.23 -4.48
N VAL A 25 -28.87 -10.64 -3.28
CA VAL A 25 -27.62 -10.14 -2.67
C VAL A 25 -26.57 -11.24 -2.64
N ARG A 26 -26.89 -12.41 -2.05
CA ARG A 26 -25.97 -13.54 -1.96
C ARG A 26 -25.54 -14.09 -3.33
N SER A 27 -26.42 -14.04 -4.32
CA SER A 27 -26.11 -14.45 -5.69
C SER A 27 -25.08 -13.52 -6.32
N TYR A 28 -25.25 -12.20 -6.17
CA TYR A 28 -24.29 -11.23 -6.68
C TYR A 28 -22.96 -11.30 -5.93
N ASP A 29 -22.96 -11.45 -4.61
CA ASP A 29 -21.72 -11.63 -3.84
C ASP A 29 -20.94 -12.86 -4.28
N ARG A 30 -21.63 -13.99 -4.53
CA ARG A 30 -20.97 -15.21 -5.01
C ARG A 30 -20.35 -15.01 -6.39
N SER A 31 -21.13 -14.45 -7.32
CA SER A 31 -20.64 -14.13 -8.67
C SER A 31 -19.46 -13.16 -8.63
N GLY A 32 -19.54 -12.13 -7.77
CA GLY A 32 -18.46 -11.19 -7.52
C GLY A 32 -17.21 -11.86 -6.99
N ASN A 33 -17.34 -12.79 -6.02
CA ASN A 33 -16.21 -13.54 -5.48
C ASN A 33 -15.55 -14.43 -6.55
N GLU A 34 -16.34 -15.14 -7.36
CA GLU A 34 -15.82 -15.96 -8.47
C GLU A 34 -15.02 -15.12 -9.48
N LYS A 35 -15.53 -13.93 -9.83
CA LYS A 35 -14.83 -12.99 -10.72
C LYS A 35 -13.58 -12.38 -10.08
N TYR A 36 -13.63 -12.09 -8.79
CA TYR A 36 -12.49 -11.59 -8.03
C TYR A 36 -11.35 -12.63 -8.02
N GLU A 37 -11.67 -13.89 -7.74
CA GLU A 37 -10.71 -15.00 -7.78
C GLU A 37 -10.15 -15.23 -9.19
N ALA A 38 -10.99 -15.04 -10.23
CA ALA A 38 -10.57 -15.03 -11.63
C ALA A 38 -9.78 -13.76 -12.04
N LYS A 39 -9.53 -12.82 -11.10
CA LYS A 39 -8.87 -11.52 -11.32
C LYS A 39 -9.60 -10.57 -12.27
N HIS A 40 -10.88 -10.84 -12.57
CA HIS A 40 -11.74 -9.95 -13.33
C HIS A 40 -12.32 -8.88 -12.40
N PHE A 41 -11.45 -7.98 -11.90
CA PHE A 41 -11.80 -7.06 -10.82
C PHE A 41 -12.88 -6.03 -11.21
N GLN A 42 -12.95 -5.62 -12.48
CA GLN A 42 -14.01 -4.73 -12.96
C GLN A 42 -15.38 -5.42 -12.95
N ASP A 43 -15.43 -6.70 -13.36
CA ASP A 43 -16.67 -7.48 -13.33
C ASP A 43 -17.12 -7.80 -11.91
N ALA A 44 -16.16 -8.08 -11.03
CA ALA A 44 -16.42 -8.30 -9.61
C ALA A 44 -16.99 -7.03 -8.95
N GLU A 45 -16.40 -5.86 -9.25
CA GLU A 45 -16.90 -4.57 -8.78
C GLU A 45 -18.36 -4.35 -9.18
N MET A 46 -18.72 -4.60 -10.45
CA MET A 46 -20.10 -4.47 -10.92
C MET A 46 -21.07 -5.33 -10.10
N ASP A 47 -20.70 -6.57 -9.78
CA ASP A 47 -21.56 -7.46 -9.00
C ASP A 47 -21.70 -7.02 -7.54
N TYR A 48 -20.60 -6.60 -6.89
CA TYR A 48 -20.71 -6.07 -5.52
C TYR A 48 -21.54 -4.78 -5.48
N ARG A 49 -21.43 -3.91 -6.49
CA ARG A 49 -22.31 -2.73 -6.59
C ARG A 49 -23.78 -3.13 -6.79
N ARG A 50 -24.09 -4.18 -7.56
CA ARG A 50 -25.46 -4.72 -7.68
C ARG A 50 -25.98 -5.27 -6.36
N ALA A 51 -25.15 -5.97 -5.58
CA ALA A 51 -25.49 -6.43 -4.24
C ALA A 51 -25.82 -5.25 -3.32
N LEU A 52 -25.01 -4.20 -3.35
CA LEU A 52 -25.21 -2.98 -2.54
C LEU A 52 -26.39 -2.12 -2.98
N ASN A 53 -26.78 -2.16 -4.25
CA ASN A 53 -28.02 -1.52 -4.70
C ASN A 53 -29.27 -2.16 -4.07
N ILE A 54 -29.20 -3.45 -3.74
CA ILE A 54 -30.28 -4.19 -3.08
C ILE A 54 -30.18 -4.05 -1.56
N SER A 55 -28.97 -4.15 -1.00
CA SER A 55 -28.70 -4.05 0.43
C SER A 55 -27.51 -3.12 0.71
N PRO A 56 -27.74 -1.79 0.81
CA PRO A 56 -26.67 -0.80 0.96
C PRO A 56 -25.84 -0.96 2.25
N SER A 57 -26.44 -1.53 3.29
CA SER A 57 -25.80 -1.82 4.58
C SER A 57 -25.21 -3.22 4.67
N ASP A 58 -25.10 -3.97 3.57
CA ASP A 58 -24.43 -5.27 3.63
C ASP A 58 -22.92 -5.07 3.83
N SER A 59 -22.40 -5.51 4.98
CA SER A 59 -21.00 -5.30 5.34
C SER A 59 -20.03 -6.20 4.56
N VAL A 60 -20.51 -7.35 4.08
CA VAL A 60 -19.71 -8.29 3.28
C VAL A 60 -19.51 -7.74 1.88
N ALA A 61 -20.58 -7.32 1.21
CA ALA A 61 -20.53 -6.69 -0.11
C ALA A 61 -19.71 -5.39 -0.08
N ARG A 62 -19.86 -4.56 0.96
CA ARG A 62 -19.03 -3.36 1.18
C ARG A 62 -17.54 -3.73 1.30
N PHE A 63 -17.20 -4.71 2.14
CA PHE A 63 -15.82 -5.14 2.32
C PHE A 63 -15.21 -5.70 1.02
N ASN A 64 -15.97 -6.53 0.31
CA ASN A 64 -15.54 -7.13 -0.95
C ASN A 64 -15.38 -6.09 -2.05
N LEU A 65 -16.26 -5.09 -2.13
CA LEU A 65 -16.12 -3.95 -3.02
C LEU A 65 -14.82 -3.19 -2.72
N ALA A 66 -14.59 -2.78 -1.48
CA ALA A 66 -13.36 -2.06 -1.09
C ALA A 66 -12.10 -2.85 -1.44
N THR A 67 -12.08 -4.15 -1.13
CA THR A 67 -10.95 -5.04 -1.46
C THR A 67 -10.73 -5.14 -2.98
N THR A 68 -11.81 -5.15 -3.76
CA THR A 68 -11.75 -5.17 -5.24
C THR A 68 -11.21 -3.87 -5.80
N LEU A 69 -11.67 -2.72 -5.28
CA LEU A 69 -11.18 -1.40 -5.66
C LEU A 69 -9.68 -1.25 -5.40
N ILE A 70 -9.18 -1.75 -4.25
CA ILE A 70 -7.74 -1.79 -3.93
C ILE A 70 -6.96 -2.59 -4.96
N ARG A 71 -7.45 -3.75 -5.37
CA ARG A 71 -6.76 -4.60 -6.36
C ARG A 71 -6.68 -3.99 -7.76
N GLN A 72 -7.54 -3.03 -8.09
CA GLN A 72 -7.47 -2.32 -9.36
C GLN A 72 -6.35 -1.27 -9.40
N GLN A 73 -5.79 -0.88 -8.24
CA GLN A 73 -4.67 0.06 -8.12
C GLN A 73 -4.87 1.45 -8.75
N ASP A 74 -6.13 1.81 -9.01
CA ASP A 74 -6.51 3.13 -9.50
C ASP A 74 -6.67 4.12 -8.32
N GLN A 75 -6.01 5.27 -8.41
CA GLN A 75 -5.97 6.26 -7.32
C GLN A 75 -7.35 6.77 -6.91
N ALA A 76 -8.27 6.99 -7.86
CA ALA A 76 -9.62 7.45 -7.54
C ALA A 76 -10.41 6.36 -6.80
N LYS A 77 -10.20 5.09 -7.18
CA LYS A 77 -10.83 3.94 -6.52
C LYS A 77 -10.28 3.66 -5.13
N LEU A 78 -9.00 3.97 -4.87
CA LEU A 78 -8.41 3.85 -3.53
C LEU A 78 -9.09 4.78 -2.51
N ALA A 79 -9.46 6.01 -2.90
CA ALA A 79 -10.17 6.93 -2.03
C ALA A 79 -11.57 6.42 -1.66
N GLU A 80 -12.31 5.86 -2.63
CA GLU A 80 -13.60 5.21 -2.36
C GLU A 80 -13.42 4.00 -1.43
N ALA A 81 -12.42 3.15 -1.67
CA ALA A 81 -12.12 2.02 -0.81
C ALA A 81 -11.82 2.45 0.64
N ASP A 82 -11.00 3.49 0.84
CA ASP A 82 -10.70 4.00 2.19
C ASP A 82 -11.96 4.49 2.91
N SER A 83 -12.84 5.22 2.22
CA SER A 83 -14.12 5.68 2.78
C SER A 83 -15.00 4.51 3.23
N ILE A 84 -15.15 3.48 2.39
CA ILE A 84 -15.91 2.27 2.72
C ILE A 84 -15.31 1.58 3.96
N LEU A 85 -13.98 1.42 4.00
CA LEU A 85 -13.28 0.78 5.10
C LEU A 85 -13.44 1.55 6.41
N ASN A 86 -13.39 2.88 6.39
CA ASN A 86 -13.63 3.71 7.58
C ASN A 86 -15.03 3.48 8.15
N GLY A 87 -16.04 3.40 7.28
CA GLY A 87 -17.41 3.08 7.68
C GLY A 87 -17.51 1.68 8.30
N LEU A 88 -16.87 0.68 7.68
CA LEU A 88 -16.86 -0.70 8.20
C LEU A 88 -16.13 -0.83 9.54
N ILE A 89 -15.01 -0.11 9.73
CA ILE A 89 -14.29 -0.10 11.01
C ILE A 89 -15.20 0.44 12.10
N MET A 90 -15.79 1.63 11.90
CA MET A 90 -16.69 2.26 12.87
C MET A 90 -17.89 1.37 13.21
N GLU A 91 -18.55 0.81 12.20
CA GLU A 91 -19.70 -0.09 12.38
C GLU A 91 -19.29 -1.37 13.12
N SER A 92 -18.16 -1.98 12.73
CA SER A 92 -17.69 -3.21 13.35
C SER A 92 -17.29 -3.03 14.82
N GLU A 93 -16.78 -1.86 15.20
CA GLU A 93 -16.46 -1.53 16.59
C GLU A 93 -17.73 -1.38 17.43
N GLN A 94 -18.76 -0.71 16.90
CA GLN A 94 -20.07 -0.60 17.56
C GLN A 94 -20.75 -1.96 17.74
N GLN A 95 -20.60 -2.85 16.76
CA GLN A 95 -21.18 -4.19 16.78
C GLN A 95 -20.34 -5.22 17.55
N GLY A 96 -19.14 -4.85 18.02
CA GLY A 96 -18.19 -5.79 18.64
C GLY A 96 -17.62 -6.84 17.67
N ASN A 97 -17.75 -6.62 16.35
CA ASN A 97 -17.25 -7.53 15.32
C ASN A 97 -15.75 -7.32 15.08
N ARG A 98 -14.93 -7.88 15.97
CA ARG A 98 -13.47 -7.79 15.89
C ARG A 98 -12.88 -8.32 14.59
N SER A 99 -13.48 -9.35 13.99
CA SER A 99 -12.98 -9.94 12.74
C SER A 99 -13.10 -8.98 11.57
N LEU A 100 -14.27 -8.35 11.39
CA LEU A 100 -14.48 -7.35 10.34
C LEU A 100 -13.60 -6.13 10.56
N SER A 101 -13.48 -5.67 11.81
CA SER A 101 -12.60 -4.56 12.18
C SER A 101 -11.13 -4.86 11.82
N ALA A 102 -10.63 -6.04 12.19
CA ALA A 102 -9.27 -6.48 11.89
C ALA A 102 -8.99 -6.51 10.38
N ARG A 103 -9.89 -7.14 9.60
CA ARG A 103 -9.75 -7.25 8.14
C ARG A 103 -9.81 -5.87 7.47
N SER A 104 -10.68 -4.98 7.94
CA SER A 104 -10.81 -3.63 7.37
C SER A 104 -9.57 -2.78 7.66
N LEU A 105 -9.01 -2.87 8.87
CA LEU A 105 -7.74 -2.23 9.22
C LEU A 105 -6.55 -2.78 8.43
N TYR A 106 -6.54 -4.08 8.15
CA TYR A 106 -5.53 -4.68 7.28
C TYR A 106 -5.59 -4.09 5.87
N GLN A 107 -6.79 -3.96 5.28
CA GLN A 107 -6.96 -3.33 3.96
C GLN A 107 -6.55 -1.84 3.98
N LYS A 108 -6.81 -1.10 5.07
CA LYS A 108 -6.28 0.27 5.23
C LYS A 108 -4.75 0.31 5.22
N GLY A 109 -4.11 -0.68 5.84
CA GLY A 109 -2.67 -0.85 5.76
C GLY A 109 -2.19 -1.10 4.33
N GLU A 110 -2.89 -1.92 3.54
CA GLU A 110 -2.58 -2.11 2.11
C GLU A 110 -2.67 -0.80 1.32
N ILE A 111 -3.74 -0.01 1.50
CA ILE A 111 -3.88 1.31 0.86
C ILE A 111 -2.70 2.22 1.22
N ALA A 112 -2.37 2.33 2.50
CA ALA A 112 -1.26 3.16 2.96
C ALA A 112 0.10 2.68 2.42
N MET A 113 0.31 1.35 2.30
CA MET A 113 1.51 0.79 1.67
C MET A 113 1.61 1.21 0.19
N MET A 114 0.50 1.14 -0.56
CA MET A 114 0.46 1.53 -1.97
C MET A 114 0.72 3.02 -2.17
N SER A 115 0.27 3.85 -1.21
CA SER A 115 0.53 5.30 -1.19
C SER A 115 1.88 5.68 -0.57
N GLN A 116 2.76 4.69 -0.28
CA GLN A 116 4.06 4.88 0.38
C GLN A 116 3.98 5.60 1.74
N GLN A 117 2.82 5.59 2.39
CA GLN A 117 2.58 6.16 3.71
C GLN A 117 2.94 5.12 4.78
N TYR A 118 4.22 4.74 4.84
CA TYR A 118 4.67 3.56 5.60
C TYR A 118 4.40 3.63 7.11
N GLU A 119 4.43 4.83 7.70
CA GLU A 119 4.03 5.02 9.11
C GLU A 119 2.56 4.69 9.33
N GLN A 120 1.68 5.18 8.46
CA GLN A 120 0.24 4.94 8.52
C GLN A 120 -0.07 3.47 8.27
N ALA A 121 0.64 2.84 7.32
CA ALA A 121 0.56 1.42 7.06
C ALA A 121 0.94 0.57 8.29
N ALA A 122 2.08 0.87 8.92
CA ALA A 122 2.52 0.17 10.12
C ALA A 122 1.50 0.31 11.27
N ASN A 123 0.93 1.50 11.46
CA ASN A 123 -0.11 1.71 12.47
C ASN A 123 -1.38 0.91 12.17
N ALA A 124 -1.85 0.92 10.91
CA ALA A 124 -3.04 0.17 10.51
C ALA A 124 -2.87 -1.35 10.68
N PHE A 125 -1.73 -1.92 10.26
CA PHE A 125 -1.44 -3.34 10.48
C PHE A 125 -1.30 -3.70 11.96
N LYS A 126 -0.71 -2.82 12.77
CA LYS A 126 -0.65 -2.99 14.22
C LYS A 126 -2.05 -3.03 14.85
N GLU A 127 -2.93 -2.11 14.46
CA GLU A 127 -4.32 -2.09 14.94
C GLU A 127 -5.12 -3.32 14.49
N SER A 128 -4.85 -3.83 13.28
CA SER A 128 -5.39 -5.10 12.80
C SER A 128 -4.94 -6.27 13.69
N LEU A 129 -3.64 -6.39 13.98
CA LEU A 129 -3.07 -7.43 14.85
C LEU A 129 -3.60 -7.39 16.29
N LYS A 130 -3.91 -6.20 16.83
CA LYS A 130 -4.57 -6.08 18.15
C LYS A 130 -5.95 -6.74 18.18
N ARG A 131 -6.64 -6.78 17.04
CA ARG A 131 -7.97 -7.39 16.89
C ARG A 131 -7.89 -8.85 16.45
N ASN A 132 -6.89 -9.21 15.65
CA ASN A 132 -6.58 -10.57 15.21
C ASN A 132 -5.07 -10.89 15.35
N PRO A 133 -4.60 -11.36 16.52
CA PRO A 133 -3.17 -11.60 16.76
C PRO A 133 -2.53 -12.74 15.95
N SER A 134 -3.35 -13.66 15.41
CA SER A 134 -2.91 -14.80 14.60
C SER A 134 -2.84 -14.50 13.09
N ASP A 135 -3.00 -13.24 12.69
CA ASP A 135 -2.88 -12.84 11.29
C ASP A 135 -1.41 -12.71 10.88
N ASP A 136 -0.85 -13.78 10.33
CA ASP A 136 0.55 -13.80 9.86
C ASP A 136 0.80 -12.83 8.71
N ASP A 137 -0.23 -12.49 7.94
CA ASP A 137 -0.13 -11.56 6.82
C ASP A 137 -0.04 -10.12 7.31
N ALA A 138 -0.87 -9.77 8.28
CA ALA A 138 -0.78 -8.49 8.97
C ALA A 138 0.58 -8.35 9.69
N ARG A 139 1.09 -9.42 10.30
CA ARG A 139 2.40 -9.43 10.97
C ARG A 139 3.54 -9.19 9.98
N PHE A 140 3.53 -9.90 8.86
CA PHE A 140 4.53 -9.71 7.82
C PHE A 140 4.47 -8.29 7.24
N ASN A 141 3.28 -7.82 6.89
CA ASN A 141 3.12 -6.49 6.30
C ASN A 141 3.44 -5.37 7.29
N TYR A 142 3.18 -5.55 8.59
CA TYR A 142 3.63 -4.63 9.63
C TYR A 142 5.15 -4.48 9.64
N LEU A 143 5.88 -5.60 9.62
CA LEU A 143 7.35 -5.60 9.58
C LEU A 143 7.88 -4.99 8.29
N LEU A 144 7.23 -5.29 7.16
CA LEU A 144 7.58 -4.69 5.87
C LEU A 144 7.40 -3.17 5.89
N ALA A 145 6.25 -2.68 6.37
CA ALA A 145 5.98 -1.24 6.51
C ALA A 145 7.02 -0.57 7.42
N LYS A 146 7.36 -1.21 8.54
CA LYS A 146 8.40 -0.74 9.46
C LYS A 146 9.78 -0.63 8.80
N LYS A 147 10.17 -1.63 8.02
CA LYS A 147 11.43 -1.63 7.27
C LYS A 147 11.47 -0.52 6.22
N GLN A 148 10.36 -0.31 5.50
CA GLN A 148 10.28 0.76 4.49
C GLN A 148 10.33 2.15 5.13
N LEU A 149 9.68 2.34 6.28
CA LEU A 149 9.76 3.59 7.04
C LEU A 149 11.19 3.89 7.50
N GLU A 150 11.93 2.89 7.96
CA GLU A 150 13.34 3.05 8.33
C GLU A 150 14.22 3.40 7.12
N LYS A 151 13.96 2.77 5.97
CA LYS A 151 14.64 3.10 4.71
C LYS A 151 14.38 4.55 4.30
N GLN A 152 13.14 4.99 4.36
CA GLN A 152 12.74 6.37 4.04
C GLN A 152 13.43 7.38 4.98
N GLN A 153 13.45 7.12 6.29
CA GLN A 153 14.12 7.99 7.26
C GLN A 153 15.64 8.05 7.08
N ASN A 154 16.26 6.95 6.63
CA ASN A 154 17.70 6.91 6.38
C ASN A 154 18.08 7.64 5.09
N GLN A 155 17.23 7.59 4.05
CA GLN A 155 17.39 8.41 2.85
C GLN A 155 17.31 9.91 3.20
N ASP A 156 16.32 10.33 3.98
CA ASP A 156 16.17 11.73 4.39
C ASP A 156 17.39 12.24 5.20
N LYS A 157 18.03 11.37 6.00
CA LYS A 157 19.27 11.71 6.71
C LYS A 157 20.46 11.83 5.77
N GLN A 158 20.62 10.91 4.83
CA GLN A 158 21.69 10.98 3.83
C GLN A 158 21.57 12.22 2.93
N ASP A 159 20.36 12.60 2.55
CA ASP A 159 20.12 13.81 1.76
C ASP A 159 20.43 15.09 2.55
N LYS A 160 20.13 15.12 3.86
CA LYS A 160 20.51 16.22 4.74
C LYS A 160 22.02 16.33 4.95
N ASP A 161 22.69 15.19 5.19
CA ASP A 161 24.16 15.17 5.33
C ASP A 161 24.84 15.60 4.02
N GLN A 162 24.29 15.24 2.85
CA GLN A 162 24.78 15.71 1.55
C GLN A 162 24.54 17.22 1.33
N GLN A 163 23.38 17.76 1.73
CA GLN A 163 23.16 19.21 1.67
C GLN A 163 24.13 19.98 2.56
N GLN A 164 24.41 19.45 3.76
CA GLN A 164 25.33 20.06 4.69
C GLN A 164 26.78 20.01 4.16
N GLN A 165 27.19 18.90 3.55
CA GLN A 165 28.49 18.79 2.87
C GLN A 165 28.63 19.76 1.69
N LYS A 166 27.58 19.95 0.88
CA LYS A 166 27.60 20.93 -0.21
C LYS A 166 27.69 22.37 0.30
N GLN A 167 27.03 22.68 1.42
CA GLN A 167 27.09 24.00 2.05
C GLN A 167 28.48 24.29 2.64
N ASP A 168 29.11 23.29 3.26
CA ASP A 168 30.48 23.42 3.78
C ASP A 168 31.50 23.56 2.64
N GLN A 169 31.35 22.82 1.53
CA GLN A 169 32.18 23.02 0.34
C GLN A 169 32.06 24.44 -0.25
N GLN A 170 30.84 24.99 -0.30
CA GLN A 170 30.63 26.37 -0.75
C GLN A 170 31.30 27.40 0.17
N LYS A 171 31.21 27.22 1.50
CA LYS A 171 31.90 28.10 2.46
C LYS A 171 33.42 28.02 2.33
N GLN A 172 33.96 26.83 2.08
CA GLN A 172 35.40 26.63 1.90
C GLN A 172 35.90 27.29 0.60
N GLN A 173 35.14 27.22 -0.49
CA GLN A 173 35.44 27.97 -1.72
C GLN A 173 35.39 29.49 -1.51
N GLN A 174 34.43 29.99 -0.72
CA GLN A 174 34.34 31.41 -0.39
C GLN A 174 35.54 31.90 0.44
N GLN A 175 35.96 31.13 1.45
CA GLN A 175 37.18 31.44 2.22
C GLN A 175 38.45 31.40 1.36
N GLN A 176 38.56 30.47 0.41
CA GLN A 176 39.67 30.47 -0.55
C GLN A 176 39.67 31.68 -1.48
N GLN A 177 38.50 32.17 -1.89
CA GLN A 177 38.38 33.41 -2.67
C GLN A 177 38.79 34.64 -1.86
N GLU A 178 38.38 34.73 -0.58
CA GLU A 178 38.81 35.82 0.31
C GLU A 178 40.31 35.77 0.60
N GLN A 179 40.90 34.58 0.78
CA GLN A 179 42.35 34.43 0.90
C GLN A 179 43.08 34.81 -0.39
N LYS A 180 42.56 34.46 -1.58
CA LYS A 180 43.13 34.93 -2.85
C LYS A 180 43.06 36.45 -2.99
N GLN A 181 41.95 37.09 -2.59
CA GLN A 181 41.84 38.55 -2.59
C GLN A 181 42.79 39.24 -1.60
N GLN A 182 43.06 38.62 -0.44
CA GLN A 182 44.10 39.10 0.48
C GLN A 182 45.52 38.88 -0.06
N GLN A 183 45.75 37.82 -0.83
CA GLN A 183 47.03 37.55 -1.48
C GLN A 183 47.29 38.50 -2.66
N ASP A 184 46.26 38.89 -3.41
CA ASP A 184 46.35 39.92 -4.47
C ASP A 184 46.64 41.33 -3.91
N GLN A 185 46.34 41.59 -2.63
CA GLN A 185 46.78 42.82 -1.94
C GLN A 185 48.23 42.77 -1.43
N GLN A 186 48.89 41.61 -1.48
CA GLN A 186 50.27 41.43 -1.05
C GLN A 186 51.26 41.07 -2.17
N GLN A 187 50.80 40.92 -3.42
CA GLN A 187 51.68 40.56 -4.54
C GLN A 187 51.82 41.69 -5.57
N GLN A 188 52.47 42.76 -5.12
CA GLN A 188 53.28 43.62 -5.99
C GLN A 188 54.77 43.24 -5.89
N GLN A 189 55.09 41.94 -5.76
CA GLN A 189 56.44 41.43 -5.97
C GLN A 189 56.48 39.92 -6.29
N GLN A 190 57.01 39.66 -7.49
CA GLN A 190 57.66 38.45 -8.02
C GLN A 190 56.82 37.21 -8.42
N ASP A 191 56.81 37.05 -9.75
CA ASP A 191 56.71 35.82 -10.53
C ASP A 191 57.61 34.69 -10.02
N GLN A 192 56.99 33.57 -9.63
CA GLN A 192 57.34 32.20 -10.03
C GLN A 192 56.53 31.22 -9.16
N GLN A 193 55.41 30.69 -9.67
CA GLN A 193 54.91 29.32 -9.41
C GLN A 193 53.51 29.14 -10.04
N GLN A 194 53.48 28.89 -11.34
CA GLN A 194 52.23 28.70 -12.09
C GLN A 194 51.97 27.22 -12.46
N GLN A 195 52.28 26.28 -11.56
CA GLN A 195 52.09 24.84 -11.82
C GLN A 195 51.32 24.06 -10.73
N GLN A 196 50.80 24.72 -9.70
CA GLN A 196 50.04 24.07 -8.61
C GLN A 196 48.52 24.32 -8.62
N GLN A 197 48.01 25.27 -9.42
CA GLN A 197 46.57 25.58 -9.46
C GLN A 197 45.74 24.67 -10.40
N GLN A 198 46.34 24.10 -11.45
CA GLN A 198 45.62 23.24 -12.39
C GLN A 198 45.28 21.84 -11.82
N ASN A 199 46.03 21.38 -10.82
CA ASN A 199 45.79 20.07 -10.20
C ASN A 199 44.63 20.08 -9.17
N GLN A 200 44.26 21.24 -8.62
CA GLN A 200 43.15 21.35 -7.65
C GLN A 200 41.77 21.40 -8.33
N GLU A 201 41.64 22.05 -9.49
CA GLU A 201 40.38 22.09 -10.24
C GLU A 201 40.01 20.71 -10.82
N GLN A 202 40.99 19.95 -11.30
CA GLN A 202 40.77 18.59 -11.82
C GLN A 202 40.39 17.59 -10.72
N GLN A 203 40.87 17.81 -9.48
CA GLN A 203 40.53 16.98 -8.32
C GLN A 203 39.10 17.27 -7.80
N GLN A 204 38.64 18.52 -7.86
CA GLN A 204 37.25 18.89 -7.54
C GLN A 204 36.25 18.35 -8.57
N GLN A 205 36.58 18.38 -9.86
CA GLN A 205 35.72 17.86 -10.92
C GLN A 205 35.57 16.32 -10.86
N ASN A 206 36.66 15.61 -10.51
CA ASN A 206 36.62 14.16 -10.29
C ASN A 206 35.83 13.76 -9.04
N GLN A 207 35.86 14.56 -7.96
CA GLN A 207 35.02 14.33 -6.78
C GLN A 207 33.52 14.53 -7.08
N GLN A 208 33.15 15.52 -7.89
CA GLN A 208 31.76 15.73 -8.30
C GLN A 208 31.22 14.61 -9.20
N LYS A 209 32.03 14.12 -10.17
CA LYS A 209 31.63 12.97 -11.02
C LYS A 209 31.48 11.68 -10.22
N MET A 210 32.45 11.37 -9.35
CA MET A 210 32.37 10.21 -8.45
C MET A 210 31.13 10.25 -7.54
N SER A 211 30.75 11.43 -7.04
CA SER A 211 29.54 11.60 -6.23
C SER A 211 28.25 11.38 -7.03
N GLN A 212 28.20 11.82 -8.30
CA GLN A 212 27.06 11.57 -9.19
C GLN A 212 26.93 10.09 -9.58
N ASP A 213 28.04 9.41 -9.86
CA ASP A 213 28.04 7.97 -10.17
C ASP A 213 27.61 7.13 -8.96
N GLN A 214 28.02 7.52 -7.75
CA GLN A 214 27.54 6.91 -6.50
C GLN A 214 26.03 7.16 -6.29
N GLN A 215 25.55 8.37 -6.60
CA GLN A 215 24.12 8.69 -6.52
C GLN A 215 23.29 7.86 -7.49
N GLN A 216 23.72 7.71 -8.75
CA GLN A 216 23.06 6.85 -9.72
C GLN A 216 23.10 5.37 -9.29
N SER A 217 24.22 4.89 -8.77
CA SER A 217 24.33 3.50 -8.29
C SER A 217 23.38 3.22 -7.12
N ILE A 218 23.20 4.17 -6.19
CA ILE A 218 22.29 4.01 -5.05
C ILE A 218 20.83 4.08 -5.52
N LEU A 219 20.50 4.99 -6.45
CA LEU A 219 19.17 5.08 -7.05
C LEU A 219 18.79 3.80 -7.80
N GLU A 220 19.71 3.29 -8.63
CA GLU A 220 19.50 2.03 -9.35
C GLU A 220 19.38 0.84 -8.40
N GLN A 221 20.16 0.80 -7.32
CA GLN A 221 20.05 -0.24 -6.31
C GLN A 221 18.71 -0.15 -5.57
N ASN A 222 18.24 1.06 -5.26
CA ASN A 222 16.95 1.27 -4.62
C ASN A 222 15.77 0.88 -5.53
N GLU A 223 15.80 1.25 -6.81
CA GLU A 223 14.81 0.80 -7.79
C GLU A 223 14.82 -0.71 -7.97
N ARG A 224 16.01 -1.34 -7.98
CA ARG A 224 16.14 -2.81 -8.05
C ARG A 224 15.55 -3.47 -6.82
N GLU A 225 15.86 -2.97 -5.62
CA GLU A 225 15.30 -3.48 -4.37
C GLU A 225 13.79 -3.26 -4.27
N GLU A 226 13.28 -2.13 -4.75
CA GLU A 226 11.85 -1.86 -4.81
C GLU A 226 11.15 -2.83 -5.77
N LYS A 227 11.68 -3.00 -6.99
CA LYS A 227 11.19 -3.98 -7.96
C LYS A 227 11.26 -5.39 -7.41
N GLU A 228 12.34 -5.75 -6.72
CA GLU A 228 12.50 -7.08 -6.12
C GLU A 228 11.54 -7.28 -4.94
N THR A 229 11.28 -6.24 -4.15
CA THR A 229 10.31 -6.29 -3.05
C THR A 229 8.88 -6.40 -3.58
N GLN A 230 8.51 -5.59 -4.58
CA GLN A 230 7.23 -5.71 -5.28
C GLN A 230 7.10 -7.10 -5.92
N ALA A 231 8.14 -7.61 -6.57
CA ALA A 231 8.14 -8.94 -7.16
C ALA A 231 8.03 -10.05 -6.11
N LYS A 232 8.63 -9.91 -4.93
CA LYS A 232 8.50 -10.86 -3.80
C LYS A 232 7.10 -10.84 -3.21
N VAL A 233 6.50 -9.66 -3.02
CA VAL A 233 5.12 -9.52 -2.56
C VAL A 233 4.16 -10.14 -3.58
N MET A 234 4.35 -9.84 -4.86
CA MET A 234 3.54 -10.37 -5.95
C MET A 234 3.70 -11.89 -6.10
N ARG A 235 4.93 -12.42 -6.00
CA ARG A 235 5.18 -13.87 -5.97
C ARG A 235 4.49 -14.53 -4.79
N ARG A 236 4.58 -13.96 -3.59
CA ARG A 236 3.92 -14.51 -2.40
C ARG A 236 2.39 -14.49 -2.52
N GLN A 237 1.82 -13.46 -3.13
CA GLN A 237 0.39 -13.41 -3.45
C GLN A 237 0.00 -14.45 -4.51
N LEU A 238 0.81 -14.63 -5.55
CA LEU A 238 0.62 -15.66 -6.58
C LEU A 238 0.70 -17.07 -5.98
N ASP A 239 1.68 -17.33 -5.13
CA ASP A 239 1.89 -18.64 -4.51
C ASP A 239 0.72 -19.01 -3.60
N LYS A 240 0.24 -18.06 -2.78
CA LYS A 240 -0.97 -18.25 -1.97
C LYS A 240 -2.23 -18.48 -2.80
N ASN A 241 -2.37 -17.77 -3.91
CA ASN A 241 -3.52 -17.96 -4.80
C ASN A 241 -3.46 -19.34 -5.48
N ASN A 242 -2.27 -19.79 -5.85
CA ASN A 242 -2.06 -21.14 -6.40
C ASN A 242 -2.32 -22.23 -5.35
N GLU A 243 -1.93 -22.00 -4.10
CA GLU A 243 -2.18 -22.90 -2.98
C GLU A 243 -3.68 -23.02 -2.70
N LYS A 244 -4.40 -21.90 -2.57
CA LYS A 244 -5.87 -21.89 -2.43
C LYS A 244 -6.58 -22.55 -3.61
N LYS A 245 -6.10 -22.33 -4.83
CA LYS A 245 -6.65 -22.99 -6.03
C LYS A 245 -6.47 -24.51 -5.96
N ARG A 246 -5.30 -24.99 -5.55
CA ARG A 246 -5.04 -26.42 -5.34
C ARG A 246 -5.93 -27.01 -4.25
N GLU A 247 -6.10 -26.32 -3.13
CA GLU A 247 -7.00 -26.76 -2.05
C GLU A 247 -8.46 -26.88 -2.53
N MET A 248 -8.92 -25.93 -3.34
CA MET A 248 -10.26 -25.97 -3.93
C MET A 248 -10.43 -27.11 -4.95
N GLU A 249 -9.43 -27.36 -5.81
CA GLU A 249 -9.44 -28.49 -6.74
C GLU A 249 -9.48 -29.82 -6.00
N ILE A 250 -8.68 -29.97 -4.95
CA ILE A 250 -8.69 -31.15 -4.07
C ILE A 250 -10.07 -31.34 -3.42
N ARG A 251 -10.68 -30.26 -2.91
CA ARG A 251 -12.01 -30.31 -2.32
C ARG A 251 -13.09 -30.70 -3.33
N ARG A 252 -12.98 -30.23 -4.58
CA ARG A 252 -13.92 -30.55 -5.67
C ARG A 252 -13.78 -32.01 -6.12
N MET A 253 -12.56 -32.54 -6.21
CA MET A 253 -12.29 -33.95 -6.51
C MET A 253 -12.79 -34.88 -5.40
N ASN A 254 -12.58 -34.52 -4.13
CA ASN A 254 -13.06 -35.32 -3.00
C ASN A 254 -14.58 -35.26 -2.81
N GLY A 255 -15.24 -34.18 -3.28
CA GLY A 255 -16.70 -34.10 -3.32
C GLY A 255 -17.32 -34.98 -4.40
N THR A 256 -16.65 -35.15 -5.55
CA THR A 256 -17.14 -35.98 -6.68
C THR A 256 -16.92 -37.49 -6.47
N LEU A 257 -16.00 -37.89 -5.59
CA LEU A 257 -15.77 -39.29 -5.20
C LEU A 257 -16.76 -39.83 -4.16
N LYS A 258 -17.57 -38.98 -3.53
CA LYS A 258 -18.58 -39.38 -2.53
C LYS A 258 -19.97 -39.68 -3.11
N ASP A 259 -20.17 -39.38 -4.39
CA ASP A 259 -21.44 -39.56 -5.11
C ASP A 259 -21.43 -40.79 -6.06
N TRP A 260 -20.51 -41.74 -5.84
CA TRP A 260 -20.50 -43.10 -6.40
C TRP A 260 -20.52 -44.12 -5.26
#